data_AF-A0A1H5C4P2-F1
#
_entry.id   AF-A0A1H5C4P2-F1
#
_cell.length_a   1.000
_cell.length_b   1.000
_cell.length_c   1.000
_cell.angle_alpha   90.00
_cell.angle_beta   90.00
_cell.angle_gamma   90.00
#
_symmetry.space_group_name_H-M   'P 1'
#
loop_
_entity.id
_entity.type
_entity.pdbx_description
1 polymer ?
#
loop_
_entity_poly.entity_id
_entity_poly.type
_entity_poly.pdbx_seq_one_letter_code
_entity_poly.pdbx_strand_id
1 'polypeptide(L)'
;MTKVVLRLTEDVFPAGFTQHAYLPAAARAIYVVEGDVTVEFSDGAQNHQAGGAWLGQSPVALSGGPNGTRLWRWDLVAPDAPGDGRLQSAPGVTSTARLSAELDLDPAQEWLLRCDRVGFPPGGVALTHVHQGPGIRCCLKGEISIETPSGKGTYGPGDPWLEIGHEPVLAPTTESSPTSFIRTFVLPRNCRGRSSIRYVRPEDAAAPKVQDYFVFGERFIDLPG
;
A
#
# COMPACT_ATOMS: atom_id res chain seq x y z
N MET A 1 19.30 10.48 -8.13
CA MET A 1 18.05 10.26 -7.38
C MET A 1 16.91 10.87 -8.15
N THR A 2 15.87 10.11 -8.42
CA THR A 2 14.58 10.58 -8.93
C THR A 2 13.68 10.77 -7.72
N LYS A 3 13.20 12.00 -7.54
CA LYS A 3 12.22 12.32 -6.50
C LYS A 3 10.84 11.94 -6.97
N VAL A 4 10.12 11.18 -6.16
CA VAL A 4 8.73 10.82 -6.39
C VAL A 4 7.95 10.95 -5.09
N VAL A 5 6.62 11.00 -5.18
CA VAL A 5 5.75 11.03 -4.01
C VAL A 5 4.86 9.80 -4.03
N LEU A 6 4.89 9.02 -2.95
CA LEU A 6 3.91 7.97 -2.71
C LEU A 6 2.81 8.52 -1.81
N ARG A 7 1.59 8.60 -2.35
CA ARG A 7 0.40 9.10 -1.65
C ARG A 7 -0.49 7.94 -1.28
N LEU A 8 -1.04 7.94 -0.07
CA LEU A 8 -2.14 7.09 0.35
C LEU A 8 -3.39 7.95 0.57
N THR A 9 -4.44 7.63 -0.18
CA THR A 9 -5.75 8.27 -0.11
C THR A 9 -6.81 7.23 0.25
N GLU A 10 -7.73 7.60 1.12
CA GLU A 10 -8.96 6.83 1.36
C GLU A 10 -10.09 7.40 0.51
N ASP A 11 -10.65 6.59 -0.38
CA ASP A 11 -11.78 6.96 -1.23
C ASP A 11 -13.05 6.26 -0.73
N VAL A 12 -14.13 7.01 -0.54
CA VAL A 12 -15.43 6.50 -0.09
C VAL A 12 -16.51 6.85 -1.11
N PHE A 13 -16.99 5.82 -1.80
CA PHE A 13 -18.13 5.88 -2.72
C PHE A 13 -19.41 5.65 -1.92
N PRO A 14 -20.39 6.58 -1.96
CA PRO A 14 -21.65 6.39 -1.26
C PRO A 14 -22.48 5.26 -1.89
N ALA A 15 -23.39 4.67 -1.11
CA ALA A 15 -24.35 3.70 -1.63
C ALA A 15 -25.22 4.33 -2.74
N GLY A 16 -25.52 3.55 -3.78
CA GLY A 16 -26.26 4.02 -4.94
C GLY A 16 -25.52 5.00 -5.85
N PHE A 17 -24.20 5.17 -5.68
CA PHE A 17 -23.39 5.97 -6.61
C PHE A 17 -23.33 5.30 -8.00
N THR A 18 -23.75 6.01 -9.05
CA THR A 18 -23.88 5.46 -10.41
C THR A 18 -22.90 6.03 -11.43
N GLN A 19 -22.06 7.01 -11.03
CA GLN A 19 -21.08 7.62 -11.91
C GLN A 19 -19.74 6.88 -11.82
N HIS A 20 -18.83 7.21 -12.74
CA HIS A 20 -17.47 6.69 -12.74
C HIS A 20 -16.50 7.73 -12.20
N ALA A 21 -15.53 7.29 -11.39
CA ALA A 21 -14.39 8.11 -11.00
C ALA A 21 -13.19 7.78 -11.90
N TYR A 22 -12.72 8.77 -12.67
CA TYR A 22 -11.64 8.61 -13.62
C TYR A 22 -10.32 9.00 -12.97
N LEU A 23 -9.33 8.12 -13.12
CA LEU A 23 -7.98 8.34 -12.67
C LEU A 23 -7.02 8.32 -13.86
N PRO A 24 -6.08 9.28 -13.93
CA PRO A 24 -5.06 9.27 -14.96
C PRO A 24 -4.08 8.10 -14.76
N ALA A 25 -3.23 7.91 -15.79
CA ALA A 25 -2.11 6.98 -15.72
C ALA A 25 -1.18 7.37 -14.55
N ALA A 26 -0.94 6.42 -13.66
CA ALA A 26 0.02 6.50 -12.56
C ALA A 26 0.25 5.09 -12.03
N ALA A 27 1.47 4.79 -11.55
CA ALA A 27 1.68 3.52 -10.87
C ALA A 27 0.87 3.48 -9.57
N ARG A 28 -0.07 2.53 -9.51
CA ARG A 28 -1.10 2.54 -8.48
C ARG A 28 -1.39 1.15 -7.93
N ALA A 29 -1.69 1.11 -6.63
CA ALA A 29 -2.37 0.00 -5.98
C ALA A 29 -3.70 0.49 -5.39
N ILE A 30 -4.77 -0.27 -5.57
CA ILE A 30 -6.10 0.00 -5.00
C ILE A 30 -6.51 -1.22 -4.21
N TYR A 31 -6.67 -1.08 -2.89
CA TYR A 31 -7.15 -2.13 -2.00
C TYR A 31 -8.59 -1.83 -1.58
N VAL A 32 -9.46 -2.83 -1.64
CA VAL A 32 -10.86 -2.71 -1.25
C VAL A 32 -11.00 -3.04 0.24
N VAL A 33 -11.27 -2.04 1.06
CA VAL A 33 -11.46 -2.20 2.50
C VAL A 33 -12.87 -2.72 2.79
N GLU A 34 -13.87 -2.17 2.11
CA GLU A 34 -15.28 -2.50 2.30
C GLU A 34 -16.04 -2.37 0.96
N GLY A 35 -17.05 -3.21 0.76
CA GLY A 35 -17.84 -3.27 -0.46
C GLY A 35 -17.07 -3.92 -1.60
N ASP A 36 -17.28 -3.41 -2.82
CA ASP A 36 -16.59 -3.85 -4.02
C ASP A 36 -16.38 -2.69 -4.98
N VAL A 37 -15.39 -2.80 -5.87
CA VAL A 37 -15.14 -1.82 -6.93
C VAL A 37 -14.88 -2.54 -8.24
N THR A 38 -15.46 -2.02 -9.31
CA THR A 38 -15.07 -2.38 -10.67
C THR A 38 -14.02 -1.39 -11.16
N VAL A 39 -12.87 -1.91 -11.58
CA VAL A 39 -11.78 -1.17 -12.21
C VAL A 39 -11.82 -1.46 -13.71
N GLU A 40 -12.14 -0.46 -14.50
CA GLU A 40 -12.18 -0.51 -15.95
C GLU A 40 -10.92 0.15 -16.53
N PHE A 41 -10.32 -0.48 -17.52
CA PHE A 41 -9.12 -0.03 -18.23
C PHE A 41 -9.26 -0.33 -19.73
N SER A 42 -8.33 0.15 -20.55
CA SER A 42 -8.49 0.23 -22.01
C SER A 42 -8.88 -1.07 -22.72
N ASP A 43 -8.44 -2.21 -22.20
CA ASP A 43 -8.64 -3.54 -22.81
C ASP A 43 -9.43 -4.51 -21.90
N GLY A 44 -10.05 -4.03 -20.82
CA GLY A 44 -10.84 -4.89 -19.95
C GLY A 44 -11.36 -4.24 -18.68
N ALA A 45 -12.01 -5.07 -17.87
CA ALA A 45 -12.53 -4.67 -16.57
C ALA A 45 -12.32 -5.80 -15.55
N GLN A 46 -12.13 -5.43 -14.29
CA GLN A 46 -12.01 -6.38 -13.18
C GLN A 46 -12.82 -5.87 -12.00
N ASN A 47 -13.67 -6.72 -11.43
CA ASN A 47 -14.33 -6.44 -10.16
C ASN A 47 -13.50 -7.01 -9.01
N HIS A 48 -13.29 -6.21 -7.97
CA HIS A 48 -12.58 -6.56 -6.77
C HIS A 48 -13.51 -6.39 -5.57
N GLN A 49 -13.67 -7.46 -4.80
CA GLN A 49 -14.43 -7.46 -3.54
C GLN A 49 -13.55 -7.02 -2.38
N ALA A 50 -14.16 -6.69 -1.23
CA ALA A 50 -13.45 -6.41 0.01
C ALA A 50 -12.39 -7.47 0.32
N GLY A 51 -11.18 -7.02 0.66
CA GLY A 51 -10.03 -7.89 0.83
C GLY A 51 -9.25 -8.17 -0.46
N GLY A 52 -9.70 -7.70 -1.63
CA GLY A 52 -8.99 -7.74 -2.90
C GLY A 52 -8.19 -6.47 -3.20
N ALA A 53 -7.29 -6.56 -4.17
CA ALA A 53 -6.57 -5.40 -4.67
C ALA A 53 -6.29 -5.45 -6.17
N TRP A 54 -6.28 -4.27 -6.79
CA TRP A 54 -5.84 -4.06 -8.16
C TRP A 54 -4.51 -3.30 -8.19
N LEU A 55 -3.64 -3.64 -9.14
CA LEU A 55 -2.40 -2.89 -9.42
C LEU A 55 -2.21 -2.68 -10.92
N GLY A 56 -1.79 -1.48 -11.30
CA GLY A 56 -1.48 -1.13 -12.69
C GLY A 56 -0.93 0.28 -12.84
N GLN A 57 -0.72 0.68 -14.10
CA GLN A 57 -0.23 2.03 -14.46
C GLN A 57 -1.11 2.76 -15.47
N SER A 58 -1.99 2.05 -16.17
CA SER A 58 -2.90 2.63 -17.16
C SER A 58 -3.90 3.59 -16.51
N PRO A 59 -4.47 4.54 -17.28
CA PRO A 59 -5.68 5.23 -16.86
C PRO A 59 -6.78 4.22 -16.54
N VAL A 60 -7.57 4.52 -15.51
CA VAL A 60 -8.67 3.64 -15.08
C VAL A 60 -9.94 4.44 -14.77
N ALA A 61 -11.08 3.82 -14.93
CA ALA A 61 -12.35 4.27 -14.38
C ALA A 61 -12.75 3.34 -13.22
N LEU A 62 -13.19 3.93 -12.11
CA LEU A 62 -13.65 3.22 -10.93
C LEU A 62 -15.16 3.37 -10.78
N SER A 63 -15.82 2.24 -10.54
CA SER A 63 -17.26 2.16 -10.27
C SER A 63 -17.44 1.46 -8.92
N GLY A 64 -17.87 2.21 -7.91
CA GLY A 64 -18.18 1.64 -6.59
C GLY A 64 -19.41 0.73 -6.64
N GLY A 65 -19.42 -0.29 -5.80
CA GLY A 65 -20.55 -1.21 -5.65
C GLY A 65 -21.82 -0.52 -5.11
N PRO A 66 -23.00 -1.13 -5.30
CA PRO A 66 -24.29 -0.50 -5.00
C PRO A 66 -24.50 -0.21 -3.51
N ASN A 67 -23.82 -0.94 -2.63
CA ASN A 67 -23.93 -0.80 -1.17
C ASN A 67 -22.93 0.22 -0.57
N GLY A 68 -22.18 0.93 -1.42
CA GLY A 68 -21.08 1.78 -1.01
C GLY A 68 -19.75 1.03 -0.98
N THR A 69 -18.66 1.80 -1.02
CA THR A 69 -17.31 1.24 -1.15
C THR A 69 -16.30 2.11 -0.43
N ARG A 70 -15.39 1.49 0.32
CA ARG A 70 -14.23 2.17 0.90
C ARG A 70 -12.94 1.55 0.36
N LEU A 71 -12.10 2.39 -0.21
CA LEU A 71 -10.84 2.00 -0.85
C LEU A 71 -9.67 2.68 -0.17
N TRP A 72 -8.54 1.98 -0.14
CA TRP A 72 -7.23 2.60 0.05
C TRP A 72 -6.48 2.58 -1.27
N ARG A 73 -6.08 3.76 -1.73
CA ARG A 73 -5.39 3.96 -2.99
C ARG A 73 -4.00 4.53 -2.75
N TRP A 74 -3.00 3.81 -3.24
CA TRP A 74 -1.62 4.24 -3.30
C TRP A 74 -1.28 4.73 -4.70
N ASP A 75 -0.79 5.96 -4.80
CA ASP A 75 -0.36 6.59 -6.03
C ASP A 75 1.11 6.97 -5.97
N LEU A 76 1.90 6.50 -6.93
CA LEU A 76 3.26 6.98 -7.15
C LEU A 76 3.25 8.05 -8.24
N VAL A 77 3.55 9.29 -7.87
CA VAL A 77 3.44 10.46 -8.75
C VAL A 77 4.68 11.33 -8.69
N ALA A 78 4.83 12.22 -9.67
CA ALA A 78 5.86 13.26 -9.63
C ALA A 78 5.61 14.21 -8.43
N PRO A 79 6.66 14.84 -7.87
CA PRO A 79 6.50 15.78 -6.74
C PRO A 79 5.59 16.97 -7.05
N ASP A 80 5.59 17.44 -8.30
CA ASP A 80 4.77 18.55 -8.81
C ASP A 80 3.46 18.09 -9.46
N ALA A 81 3.12 16.79 -9.36
CA ALA A 81 1.91 16.25 -9.95
C ALA A 81 0.67 17.00 -9.43
N PRO A 82 -0.19 17.50 -10.34
CA PRO A 82 -1.30 18.36 -9.98
C PRO A 82 -2.35 17.62 -9.14
N GLY A 83 -3.04 18.39 -8.29
CA GLY A 83 -4.06 17.87 -7.40
C GLY A 83 -3.50 17.19 -6.14
N ASP A 84 -4.37 17.02 -5.16
CA ASP A 84 -4.11 16.44 -3.84
C ASP A 84 -4.48 14.94 -3.78
N GLY A 85 -4.72 14.31 -4.93
CA GLY A 85 -5.16 12.93 -5.06
C GLY A 85 -6.69 12.76 -5.01
N ARG A 86 -7.49 13.81 -4.87
CA ARG A 86 -8.95 13.70 -4.90
C ARG A 86 -9.51 13.29 -6.27
N LEU A 87 -10.57 12.50 -6.26
CA LEU A 87 -11.31 12.09 -7.46
C LEU A 87 -12.18 13.23 -8.02
N GLN A 88 -11.56 14.20 -8.70
CA GLN A 88 -12.24 15.40 -9.20
C GLN A 88 -13.38 15.11 -10.18
N SER A 89 -13.31 14.02 -10.94
CA SER A 89 -14.37 13.64 -11.89
C SER A 89 -15.62 13.07 -11.22
N ALA A 90 -15.57 12.81 -9.90
CA ALA A 90 -16.62 12.15 -9.14
C ALA A 90 -16.87 12.92 -7.83
N PRO A 91 -17.48 14.12 -7.88
CA PRO A 91 -17.65 14.99 -6.71
C PRO A 91 -18.51 14.38 -5.58
N GLY A 92 -19.28 13.33 -5.87
CA GLY A 92 -20.01 12.55 -4.86
C GLY A 92 -19.14 11.57 -4.07
N VAL A 93 -17.89 11.35 -4.47
CA VAL A 93 -16.93 10.49 -3.79
C VAL A 93 -16.09 11.34 -2.83
N THR A 94 -15.96 10.88 -1.59
CA THR A 94 -15.07 11.53 -0.62
C THR A 94 -13.67 10.93 -0.74
N SER A 95 -12.68 11.77 -1.04
CA SER A 95 -11.27 11.37 -1.06
C SER A 95 -10.52 12.08 0.06
N THR A 96 -9.96 11.33 1.01
CA THR A 96 -9.22 11.86 2.16
C THR A 96 -7.75 11.46 2.07
N ALA A 97 -6.84 12.43 2.00
CA ALA A 97 -5.41 12.16 2.09
C ALA A 97 -5.07 11.62 3.48
N ARG A 98 -4.42 10.44 3.55
CA ARG A 98 -4.05 9.78 4.81
C ARG A 98 -2.57 9.94 5.12
N LEU A 99 -1.71 9.76 4.12
CA LEU A 99 -0.26 9.96 4.23
C LEU A 99 0.34 10.26 2.86
N SER A 100 1.34 11.14 2.82
CA SER A 100 2.14 11.43 1.63
C SER A 100 3.61 11.42 1.99
N ALA A 101 4.42 10.71 1.22
CA ALA A 101 5.85 10.54 1.48
C ALA A 101 6.68 10.83 0.23
N GLU A 102 7.66 11.72 0.36
CA GLU A 102 8.71 11.88 -0.65
C GLU A 102 9.67 10.69 -0.60
N LEU A 103 9.98 10.13 -1.77
CA LEU A 103 10.90 9.01 -1.93
C LEU A 103 12.02 9.43 -2.88
N ASP A 104 13.25 9.15 -2.48
CA ASP A 104 14.42 9.26 -3.34
C ASP A 104 14.75 7.87 -3.90
N LEU A 105 14.47 7.68 -5.19
CA LEU A 105 14.72 6.41 -5.88
C LEU A 105 15.92 6.54 -6.81
N ASP A 106 16.73 5.48 -6.91
CA ASP A 106 17.83 5.44 -7.87
C ASP A 106 17.28 5.34 -9.32
N PRO A 107 17.54 6.34 -10.20
CA PRO A 107 17.12 6.29 -11.61
C PRO A 107 17.82 5.18 -12.42
N ALA A 108 18.98 4.71 -11.99
CA ALA A 108 19.68 3.62 -12.66
C ALA A 108 19.07 2.24 -12.36
N GLN A 109 18.20 2.18 -11.34
CA GLN A 109 17.51 0.96 -10.96
C GLN A 109 16.15 0.86 -11.65
N GLU A 110 15.79 -0.35 -12.04
CA GLU A 110 14.43 -0.66 -12.47
C GLU A 110 13.56 -1.04 -11.28
N TRP A 111 12.31 -0.57 -11.26
CA TRP A 111 11.42 -0.69 -10.12
C TRP A 111 10.18 -1.54 -10.41
N LEU A 112 9.59 -2.06 -9.33
CA LEU A 112 8.27 -2.67 -9.29
C LEU A 112 7.45 -2.09 -8.14
N LEU A 113 6.13 -2.05 -8.32
CA LEU A 113 5.16 -1.82 -7.26
C LEU A 113 4.65 -3.18 -6.76
N ARG A 114 4.65 -3.41 -5.45
CA ARG A 114 4.05 -4.58 -4.83
C ARG A 114 3.03 -4.15 -3.79
N CYS A 115 1.85 -4.74 -3.82
CA CYS A 115 0.85 -4.63 -2.76
C CYS A 115 0.61 -6.01 -2.17
N ASP A 116 0.77 -6.12 -0.85
CA ASP A 116 0.54 -7.36 -0.12
C ASP A 116 -0.09 -7.08 1.25
N ARG A 117 -0.69 -8.12 1.84
CA ARG A 117 -1.17 -8.15 3.22
C ARG A 117 -0.17 -8.93 4.06
N VAL A 118 0.13 -8.42 5.25
CA VAL A 118 0.85 -9.16 6.29
C VAL A 118 -0.09 -9.39 7.46
N GLY A 119 -0.21 -10.63 7.91
CA GLY A 119 -0.98 -11.04 9.08
C GLY A 119 -0.10 -11.59 10.19
N PHE A 120 -0.56 -11.44 11.43
CA PHE A 120 0.09 -11.94 12.64
C PHE A 120 -0.95 -12.63 13.52
N PRO A 121 -0.60 -13.74 14.19
CA PRO A 121 -1.34 -14.19 15.36
C PRO A 121 -1.25 -13.12 16.48
N PRO A 122 -2.09 -13.19 17.52
CA PRO A 122 -1.90 -12.39 18.72
C PRO A 122 -0.48 -12.56 19.26
N GLY A 123 0.15 -11.46 19.67
CA GLY A 123 1.53 -11.44 20.19
C GLY A 123 2.63 -11.64 19.14
N GLY A 124 2.28 -11.76 17.85
CA GLY A 124 3.26 -11.94 16.79
C GLY A 124 4.23 -10.76 16.67
N VAL A 125 5.48 -11.04 16.29
CA VAL A 125 6.52 -10.01 16.12
C VAL A 125 7.21 -10.18 14.79
N ALA A 126 7.29 -9.10 14.00
CA ALA A 126 8.26 -9.05 12.92
C ALA A 126 9.61 -8.63 13.48
N LEU A 127 10.50 -9.61 13.62
CA LEU A 127 11.86 -9.45 14.15
C LEU A 127 12.70 -8.47 13.31
N THR A 128 13.80 -7.99 13.88
CA THR A 128 14.58 -6.87 13.33
C THR A 128 15.04 -7.10 11.89
N HIS A 129 14.54 -6.29 10.97
CA HIS A 129 14.85 -6.41 9.54
C HIS A 129 14.93 -5.05 8.85
N VAL A 130 15.48 -5.03 7.64
CA VAL A 130 15.40 -3.91 6.71
C VAL A 130 14.60 -4.34 5.48
N HIS A 131 14.00 -3.38 4.78
CA HIS A 131 13.38 -3.62 3.48
C HIS A 131 14.30 -3.19 2.33
N GLN A 132 14.12 -3.83 1.19
CA GLN A 132 14.88 -3.53 -0.03
C GLN A 132 14.32 -2.32 -0.80
N GLY A 133 13.27 -1.67 -0.31
CA GLY A 133 12.72 -0.44 -0.86
C GLY A 133 11.68 0.19 0.08
N PRO A 134 11.32 1.47 -0.14
CA PRO A 134 10.37 2.19 0.68
C PRO A 134 8.92 1.80 0.38
N GLY A 135 8.01 2.21 1.26
CA GLY A 135 6.57 2.02 1.04
C GLY A 135 5.69 2.63 2.12
N ILE A 136 4.39 2.70 1.85
CA ILE A 136 3.40 3.07 2.86
C ILE A 136 2.62 1.82 3.26
N ARG A 137 2.45 1.65 4.56
CA ARG A 137 1.65 0.62 5.20
C ARG A 137 0.38 1.27 5.77
N CYS A 138 -0.68 0.50 5.91
CA CYS A 138 -1.91 0.91 6.58
C CYS A 138 -2.48 -0.28 7.37
N CYS A 139 -2.65 -0.10 8.67
CA CYS A 139 -3.13 -1.18 9.53
C CYS A 139 -4.58 -1.49 9.21
N LEU A 140 -4.89 -2.75 8.87
CA LEU A 140 -6.23 -3.18 8.49
C LEU A 140 -7.07 -3.55 9.71
N LYS A 141 -6.46 -4.23 10.68
CA LYS A 141 -7.09 -4.65 11.94
C LYS A 141 -6.02 -4.94 12.99
N GLY A 142 -6.42 -4.91 14.25
CA GLY A 142 -5.51 -5.11 15.39
C GLY A 142 -4.65 -3.88 15.63
N GLU A 143 -3.46 -4.08 16.17
CA GLU A 143 -2.55 -3.00 16.54
C GLU A 143 -1.09 -3.46 16.38
N ILE A 144 -0.26 -2.60 15.81
CA ILE A 144 1.17 -2.85 15.64
C ILE A 144 1.99 -1.66 16.11
N SER A 145 3.07 -1.92 16.83
CA SER A 145 4.10 -0.92 17.10
C SER A 145 5.24 -1.09 16.11
N ILE A 146 5.82 0.03 15.67
CA ILE A 146 6.96 0.08 14.76
C ILE A 146 8.09 0.76 15.51
N GLU A 147 9.18 0.05 15.72
CA GLU A 147 10.35 0.52 16.45
C GLU A 147 11.53 0.61 15.48
N THR A 148 12.04 1.82 15.30
CA THR A 148 13.23 2.11 14.49
C THR A 148 14.23 2.95 15.30
N PRO A 149 15.49 3.05 14.87
CA PRO A 149 16.44 4.00 15.47
C PRO A 149 15.94 5.45 15.50
N SER A 150 15.13 5.86 14.53
CA SER A 150 14.55 7.21 14.45
C SER A 150 13.35 7.43 15.37
N GLY A 151 12.74 6.37 15.90
CA GLY A 151 11.66 6.50 16.87
C GLY A 151 10.73 5.29 16.95
N LYS A 152 9.65 5.46 17.71
CA LYS A 152 8.60 4.45 17.89
C LYS A 152 7.23 5.04 17.62
N GLY A 153 6.38 4.30 16.92
CA GLY A 153 4.98 4.62 16.69
C GLY A 153 4.09 3.39 16.90
N THR A 154 2.82 3.61 17.25
CA THR A 154 1.81 2.56 17.40
C THR A 154 0.62 2.89 16.49
N TYR A 155 0.13 1.89 15.76
CA TYR A 155 -0.82 2.06 14.67
C TYR A 155 -1.99 1.09 14.79
N GLY A 156 -3.20 1.64 14.88
CA GLY A 156 -4.47 0.92 14.90
C GLY A 156 -5.15 0.89 13.53
N PRO A 157 -6.37 0.33 13.44
CA PRO A 157 -7.06 0.16 12.16
C PRO A 157 -7.27 1.49 11.42
N GLY A 158 -6.81 1.56 10.18
CA GLY A 158 -6.82 2.73 9.32
C GLY A 158 -5.59 3.64 9.44
N ASP A 159 -4.73 3.44 10.43
CA ASP A 159 -3.55 4.28 10.62
C ASP A 159 -2.43 3.90 9.64
N PRO A 160 -1.91 4.88 8.87
CA PRO A 160 -0.82 4.64 7.95
C PRO A 160 0.55 4.97 8.54
N TRP A 161 1.59 4.34 8.01
CA TRP A 161 2.97 4.70 8.30
C TRP A 161 3.90 4.44 7.11
N LEU A 162 5.01 5.18 7.08
CA LEU A 162 6.09 5.02 6.13
C LEU A 162 7.19 4.19 6.79
N GLU A 163 7.79 3.28 6.02
CA GLU A 163 9.14 2.81 6.34
C GLU A 163 9.99 2.96 5.08
N ILE A 164 11.11 3.66 5.22
CA ILE A 164 11.98 4.13 4.14
C ILE A 164 12.87 3.02 3.54
N GLY A 165 12.86 1.85 4.15
CA GLY A 165 13.47 0.62 3.67
C GLY A 165 14.81 0.29 4.30
N HIS A 166 15.80 1.17 4.17
CA HIS A 166 17.16 0.89 4.66
C HIS A 166 17.32 0.96 6.19
N GLU A 167 16.36 1.56 6.90
CA GLU A 167 16.37 1.66 8.35
C GLU A 167 15.90 0.33 8.99
N PRO A 168 16.63 -0.22 9.98
CA PRO A 168 16.18 -1.39 10.72
C PRO A 168 14.87 -1.15 11.46
N VAL A 169 13.95 -2.11 11.38
CA VAL A 169 12.65 -2.07 12.04
C VAL A 169 12.38 -3.36 12.83
N LEU A 170 11.91 -3.21 14.06
CA LEU A 170 11.25 -4.25 14.85
C LEU A 170 9.77 -3.89 14.96
N ALA A 171 8.87 -4.84 14.68
CA ALA A 171 7.45 -4.56 14.67
C ALA A 171 6.64 -5.58 15.50
N PRO A 172 6.51 -5.38 16.83
CA PRO A 172 5.67 -6.21 17.68
C PRO A 172 4.18 -5.83 17.56
N THR A 173 3.32 -6.84 17.58
CA THR A 173 1.86 -6.66 17.75
C THR A 173 1.45 -6.89 19.21
N THR A 174 0.15 -6.85 19.50
CA THR A 174 -0.38 -7.09 20.85
C THR A 174 -0.97 -8.50 20.99
N GLU A 175 -1.05 -9.00 22.23
CA GLU A 175 -1.70 -10.28 22.59
C GLU A 175 -3.24 -10.22 22.49
N SER A 176 -3.82 -9.03 22.29
CA SER A 176 -5.27 -8.83 22.38
C SER A 176 -6.03 -9.44 21.20
N SER A 177 -5.43 -9.43 20.00
CA SER A 177 -6.09 -9.86 18.77
C SER A 177 -5.10 -10.12 17.64
N PRO A 178 -5.48 -10.92 16.63
CA PRO A 178 -4.70 -11.03 15.40
C PRO A 178 -4.61 -9.67 14.70
N THR A 179 -3.42 -9.32 14.24
CA THR A 179 -3.15 -8.04 13.57
C THR A 179 -2.89 -8.27 12.10
N SER A 180 -3.36 -7.39 11.23
CA SER A 180 -2.94 -7.40 9.83
C SER A 180 -2.90 -6.00 9.25
N PHE A 181 -2.03 -5.80 8.28
CA PHE A 181 -1.91 -4.53 7.57
C PHE A 181 -1.70 -4.75 6.08
N ILE A 182 -2.06 -3.74 5.30
CA ILE A 182 -1.79 -3.66 3.86
C ILE A 182 -0.55 -2.82 3.67
N ARG A 183 0.33 -3.22 2.77
CA ARG A 183 1.53 -2.45 2.44
C ARG A 183 1.75 -2.40 0.95
N THR A 184 2.06 -1.20 0.47
CA THR A 184 2.45 -0.95 -0.92
C THR A 184 3.87 -0.42 -0.95
N PHE A 185 4.75 -1.13 -1.65
CA PHE A 185 6.17 -0.82 -1.79
C PHE A 185 6.55 -0.43 -3.20
N VAL A 186 7.61 0.36 -3.29
CA VAL A 186 8.42 0.51 -4.50
C VAL A 186 9.72 -0.27 -4.29
N LEU A 187 9.90 -1.39 -5.00
CA LEU A 187 11.01 -2.32 -4.81
C LEU A 187 11.87 -2.44 -6.08
N PRO A 188 13.16 -2.79 -5.97
CA PRO A 188 13.94 -3.22 -7.12
C PRO A 188 13.24 -4.37 -7.85
N ARG A 189 13.29 -4.40 -9.19
CA ARG A 189 12.64 -5.48 -9.98
C ARG A 189 13.11 -6.89 -9.60
N ASN A 190 14.35 -7.04 -9.16
CA ASN A 190 14.92 -8.33 -8.72
C ASN A 190 14.26 -8.91 -7.46
N CYS A 191 13.40 -8.15 -6.78
CA CYS A 191 12.61 -8.61 -5.66
C CYS A 191 11.37 -9.39 -6.08
N ARG A 192 10.97 -9.37 -7.37
CA ARG A 192 9.74 -10.04 -7.85
C ARG A 192 9.67 -11.50 -7.39
N GLY A 193 8.54 -11.90 -6.81
CA GLY A 193 8.31 -13.24 -6.28
C GLY A 193 9.20 -13.64 -5.09
N ARG A 194 9.98 -12.71 -4.52
CA ARG A 194 10.94 -12.96 -3.43
C ARG A 194 10.65 -12.09 -2.22
N SER A 195 11.24 -12.46 -1.08
CA SER A 195 11.22 -11.64 0.12
C SER A 195 11.77 -10.24 -0.17
N SER A 196 11.06 -9.22 0.28
CA SER A 196 11.49 -7.82 0.24
C SER A 196 12.29 -7.42 1.47
N ILE A 197 12.53 -8.33 2.42
CA ILE A 197 13.21 -8.05 3.69
C ILE A 197 14.53 -8.80 3.84
N ARG A 198 15.44 -8.24 4.64
CA ARG A 198 16.66 -8.90 5.11
C ARG A 198 16.77 -8.72 6.62
N TYR A 199 16.97 -9.80 7.35
CA TYR A 199 17.20 -9.73 8.80
C TYR A 199 18.56 -9.12 9.08
N VAL A 200 18.60 -8.23 10.08
CA VAL A 200 19.83 -7.55 10.49
C VAL A 200 20.63 -8.45 11.43
N ARG A 201 19.94 -9.15 12.32
CA ARG A 201 20.55 -10.00 13.34
C ARG A 201 20.51 -11.48 12.90
N PRO A 202 21.61 -12.24 13.04
CA PRO A 202 21.63 -13.66 12.71
C PRO A 202 20.58 -14.50 13.46
N GLU A 203 20.36 -14.21 14.74
CA GLU A 203 19.36 -14.86 15.57
C GLU A 203 17.94 -14.60 15.06
N ASP A 204 17.65 -13.37 14.62
CA ASP A 204 16.36 -13.02 14.03
C ASP A 204 16.15 -13.77 12.71
N ALA A 205 17.21 -14.00 11.92
CA ALA A 205 17.14 -14.78 10.70
C ALA A 205 16.80 -16.26 10.98
N ALA A 206 17.37 -16.85 12.03
CA ALA A 206 17.17 -18.25 12.42
C ALA A 206 15.85 -18.52 13.16
N ALA A 207 15.26 -17.50 13.80
CA ALA A 207 14.05 -17.66 14.59
C ALA A 207 12.82 -18.11 13.75
N PRO A 208 11.81 -18.76 14.35
CA PRO A 208 10.55 -19.01 13.67
C PRO A 208 9.87 -17.71 13.22
N LYS A 209 9.34 -17.68 12.00
CA LYS A 209 8.59 -16.55 11.46
C LYS A 209 7.10 -16.85 11.57
N VAL A 210 6.36 -15.94 12.20
CA VAL A 210 4.92 -16.11 12.49
C VAL A 210 4.03 -15.28 11.58
N GLN A 211 4.64 -14.48 10.69
CA GLN A 211 3.94 -13.66 9.72
C GLN A 211 3.32 -14.52 8.61
N ASP A 212 2.05 -14.25 8.30
CA ASP A 212 1.37 -14.73 7.11
C ASP A 212 1.42 -13.67 6.01
N TYR A 213 1.85 -14.03 4.80
CA TYR A 213 1.98 -13.10 3.68
C TYR A 213 1.02 -13.47 2.56
N PHE A 214 0.25 -12.49 2.10
CA PHE A 214 -0.59 -12.64 0.91
C PHE A 214 -0.28 -11.53 -0.10
N VAL A 215 0.37 -11.88 -1.21
CA VAL A 215 0.70 -10.93 -2.28
C VAL A 215 -0.48 -10.80 -3.23
N PHE A 216 -1.10 -9.62 -3.30
CA PHE A 216 -2.18 -9.36 -4.26
C PHE A 216 -1.64 -9.18 -5.67
N GLY A 217 -0.50 -8.53 -5.79
CA GLY A 217 0.12 -8.33 -7.10
C GLY A 217 1.46 -7.63 -7.05
N GLU A 218 2.16 -7.79 -8.17
CA GLU A 218 3.41 -7.11 -8.47
C GLU A 218 3.34 -6.59 -9.91
N ARG A 219 3.71 -5.33 -10.10
CA ARG A 219 3.77 -4.71 -11.43
C ARG A 219 5.12 -4.05 -11.59
N PHE A 220 5.79 -4.30 -12.71
CA PHE A 220 6.90 -3.45 -13.12
C PHE A 220 6.35 -2.06 -13.39
N ILE A 221 7.11 -1.06 -13.00
CA ILE A 221 6.69 0.33 -13.12
C ILE A 221 7.78 1.16 -13.76
N ASP A 222 7.34 2.12 -14.55
CA ASP A 222 8.14 3.30 -14.88
C ASP A 222 7.95 4.35 -13.80
N LEU A 223 9.05 5.01 -13.41
CA LEU A 223 8.98 6.15 -12.50
C LEU A 223 8.36 7.35 -13.24
N PRO A 224 7.55 8.16 -12.54
CA PRO A 224 7.07 9.41 -13.12
C PRO A 224 8.27 10.29 -13.50
N GLY A 225 8.22 10.85 -14.71
CA GLY A 225 9.25 11.75 -15.26
C GLY A 225 9.17 13.16 -14.72
#